data_AF-A0A840NQQ2-F1
#
_entry.id   AF-A0A840NQQ2-F1
#
_cell.length_a   1.000
_cell.length_b   1.000
_cell.length_c   1.000
_cell.angle_alpha   90.00
_cell.angle_beta   90.00
_cell.angle_gamma   90.00
#
_symmetry.space_group_name_H-M   'P 1'
#
loop_
_entity.id
_entity.type
_entity.pdbx_description
1 polymer ?
#
loop_
_entity_poly.entity_id
_entity_poly.type
_entity_poly.pdbx_seq_one_letter_code
_entity_poly.pdbx_strand_id
1 'polypeptide(L)'
;MILASEKENLLPEYKGENNFHKRLSENAKFILHAFQTSDIAARNDETIALSAQWLIDNHYTIDKTIHLLHRNLSNSLIKQLPLYKQKAGIPRIFALAWLYIAHTDSRFSQKALHSYDQWVSRSMCPQN
;
A
#
# COMPACT_ATOMS: atom_id res chain seq x y z
N MET A 1 15.81 -10.52 -1.99
CA MET A 1 16.70 -10.09 -3.09
C MET A 1 15.98 -10.36 -4.40
N ILE A 2 15.17 -9.41 -4.88
CA ILE A 2 14.62 -9.47 -6.24
C ILE A 2 15.64 -8.77 -7.13
N LEU A 3 16.36 -9.59 -7.90
CA LEU A 3 17.37 -9.15 -8.84
C LEU A 3 16.73 -8.36 -9.97
N ALA A 4 17.48 -7.35 -10.43
CA ALA A 4 17.20 -6.55 -11.60
C ALA A 4 16.91 -7.42 -12.82
N SER A 5 15.76 -7.19 -13.44
CA SER A 5 15.56 -7.43 -14.86
C SER A 5 15.10 -6.11 -15.46
N GLU A 6 16.01 -5.45 -16.17
CA GLU A 6 15.66 -4.43 -17.15
C GLU A 6 14.61 -5.01 -18.10
N LYS A 7 13.36 -4.52 -18.01
CA LYS A 7 12.34 -4.50 -19.08
C LYS A 7 11.02 -3.94 -18.53
N GLU A 8 10.82 -2.65 -18.74
CA GLU A 8 9.54 -1.92 -18.92
C GLU A 8 8.35 -2.13 -17.96
N ASN A 9 8.49 -2.86 -16.85
CA ASN A 9 7.42 -3.05 -15.87
C ASN A 9 7.90 -2.74 -14.46
N LEU A 10 8.18 -1.47 -14.17
CA LEU A 10 8.61 -0.99 -12.84
C LEU A 10 7.56 -1.16 -11.72
N LEU A 11 6.39 -1.68 -12.06
CA LEU A 11 5.33 -2.01 -11.11
C LEU A 11 4.71 -3.36 -11.52
N PRO A 12 5.47 -4.47 -11.45
CA PRO A 12 4.88 -5.78 -11.68
C PRO A 12 3.77 -5.93 -10.63
N GLU A 13 2.56 -6.29 -11.08
CA GLU A 13 1.33 -6.40 -10.26
C GLU A 13 0.53 -5.13 -9.95
N TYR A 14 1.05 -3.90 -10.12
CA TYR A 14 0.20 -2.72 -9.95
C TYR A 14 -0.74 -2.59 -11.16
N LYS A 15 -1.96 -3.13 -11.02
CA LYS A 15 -2.97 -3.14 -12.08
C LYS A 15 -3.51 -1.75 -12.44
N GLY A 16 -3.18 -0.71 -11.68
CA GLY A 16 -3.60 0.66 -11.99
C GLY A 16 -5.11 0.82 -12.14
N GLU A 17 -5.89 -0.12 -11.62
CA GLU A 17 -7.34 -0.12 -11.81
C GLU A 17 -7.92 1.17 -11.23
N ASN A 18 -8.56 1.91 -12.12
CA ASN A 18 -8.83 3.35 -12.10
C ASN A 18 -9.86 3.80 -11.04
N ASN A 19 -9.79 3.31 -9.81
CA ASN A 19 -10.57 3.88 -8.71
C ASN A 19 -9.98 3.53 -7.34
N PHE A 20 -9.14 4.42 -6.82
CA PHE A 20 -8.58 4.33 -5.46
C PHE A 20 -9.66 4.09 -4.40
N HIS A 21 -10.78 4.83 -4.47
CA HIS A 21 -11.84 4.68 -3.48
C HIS A 21 -12.55 3.33 -3.58
N LYS A 22 -12.77 2.81 -4.79
CA LYS A 22 -13.33 1.47 -4.97
C LYS A 22 -12.45 0.43 -4.27
N ARG A 23 -11.15 0.44 -4.56
CA ARG A 23 -10.19 -0.47 -3.93
C ARG A 23 -10.10 -0.28 -2.42
N LEU A 24 -10.13 0.97 -1.95
CA LEU A 24 -10.13 1.27 -0.51
C LEU A 24 -11.37 0.69 0.17
N SER A 25 -12.55 0.81 -0.43
CA SER A 25 -13.80 0.24 0.08
C SER A 25 -13.82 -1.29 0.03
N GLU A 26 -13.30 -1.90 -1.04
CA GLU A 26 -13.16 -3.36 -1.14
C GLU A 26 -12.20 -3.90 -0.08
N ASN A 27 -11.05 -3.26 0.10
CA ASN A 27 -10.09 -3.60 1.15
C ASN A 27 -10.69 -3.44 2.55
N ALA A 28 -11.45 -2.36 2.79
CA ALA A 28 -12.11 -2.12 4.07
C ALA A 28 -13.08 -3.26 4.43
N LYS A 29 -13.89 -3.71 3.46
CA LYS A 29 -14.80 -4.85 3.64
C LYS A 29 -14.03 -6.14 3.95
N PHE A 30 -12.95 -6.38 3.23
CA PHE A 30 -12.12 -7.57 3.44
C PHE A 30 -11.47 -7.59 4.83
N ILE A 31 -10.92 -6.45 5.26
CA ILE A 31 -10.31 -6.28 6.59
C ILE A 31 -11.35 -6.47 7.68
N LEU A 32 -12.53 -5.86 7.54
CA LEU A 32 -13.63 -6.02 8.52
C LEU A 32 -14.07 -7.48 8.63
N HIS A 33 -14.23 -8.17 7.51
CA HIS A 33 -14.57 -9.59 7.49
C HIS A 33 -13.51 -10.43 8.20
N ALA A 34 -12.23 -10.24 7.87
CA ALA A 34 -11.12 -10.96 8.50
C ALA A 34 -11.05 -10.70 10.02
N PHE A 35 -11.28 -9.45 10.44
CA PHE A 35 -11.38 -9.09 11.85
C PHE A 35 -12.54 -9.83 12.54
N GLN A 36 -13.76 -9.76 11.98
CA GLN A 36 -14.94 -10.40 12.55
C GLN A 36 -14.80 -11.93 12.66
N THR A 37 -14.28 -12.57 11.61
CA THR A 37 -14.01 -14.02 11.64
C THR A 37 -12.99 -14.37 12.72
N SER A 38 -11.92 -13.57 12.84
CA SER A 38 -10.88 -13.80 13.85
C SER A 38 -11.39 -13.57 15.27
N ASP A 39 -12.18 -12.52 15.49
CA ASP A 39 -12.77 -12.18 16.80
C ASP A 39 -13.78 -13.26 17.26
N ILE A 40 -14.60 -13.79 16.35
CA ILE A 40 -15.50 -14.91 16.66
C ILE A 40 -14.69 -16.16 17.06
N ALA A 41 -13.68 -16.54 16.28
CA ALA A 41 -12.83 -17.70 16.58
C ALA A 41 -12.13 -17.52 17.94
N ALA A 42 -11.59 -16.34 18.21
CA ALA A 42 -10.95 -16.02 19.49
C ALA A 42 -11.93 -16.15 20.69
N ARG A 43 -13.18 -15.68 20.53
CA ARG A 43 -14.22 -15.78 21.58
C ARG A 43 -14.71 -17.20 21.81
N ASN A 44 -14.52 -18.09 20.85
CA ASN A 44 -14.85 -19.52 20.97
C ASN A 44 -13.67 -20.34 21.52
N ASP A 45 -12.61 -19.69 22.02
CA ASP A 45 -11.36 -20.33 22.47
C ASP A 45 -10.67 -21.18 21.37
N GLU A 46 -10.91 -20.86 20.10
CA GLU A 46 -10.24 -21.51 18.97
C GLU A 46 -8.79 -21.02 18.83
N THR A 47 -7.92 -21.88 18.31
CA THR A 47 -6.54 -21.48 18.00
C THR A 47 -6.50 -20.56 16.78
N ILE A 48 -6.10 -19.31 16.98
CA ILE A 48 -5.93 -18.32 15.90
C ILE A 48 -4.45 -18.06 15.58
N ALA A 49 -4.17 -17.68 14.33
CA ALA A 49 -2.81 -17.32 13.91
C ALA A 49 -2.36 -16.00 14.55
N LEU A 50 -1.05 -15.80 14.73
CA LEU A 50 -0.49 -14.55 15.27
C LEU A 50 -0.88 -13.31 14.45
N SER A 51 -0.99 -13.44 13.12
CA SER A 51 -1.46 -12.37 12.25
C SER A 51 -2.93 -12.00 12.48
N ALA A 52 -3.76 -12.97 12.88
CA ALA A 52 -5.17 -12.75 13.21
C ALA A 52 -5.30 -12.02 14.56
N GLN A 53 -4.53 -12.43 15.58
CA GLN A 53 -4.48 -11.72 16.86
C GLN A 53 -4.02 -10.27 16.67
N TRP A 54 -2.95 -10.06 15.89
CA TRP A 54 -2.48 -8.71 15.58
C TRP A 54 -3.58 -7.86 14.93
N LEU A 55 -4.37 -8.43 14.01
CA LEU A 55 -5.47 -7.72 13.38
C LEU A 55 -6.55 -7.33 14.39
N ILE A 56 -6.89 -8.20 15.33
CA ILE A 56 -7.84 -7.90 16.42
C ILE A 56 -7.34 -6.70 17.23
N ASP A 57 -6.07 -6.73 17.65
CA ASP A 57 -5.47 -5.69 18.48
C ASP A 57 -5.37 -4.33 17.75
N ASN A 58 -5.31 -4.34 16.41
CA ASN A 58 -5.05 -3.15 15.59
C ASN A 58 -6.22 -2.66 14.73
N HIS A 59 -7.36 -3.38 14.72
CA HIS A 59 -8.48 -3.09 13.82
C HIS A 59 -8.98 -1.64 13.93
N TYR A 60 -9.10 -1.10 15.15
CA TYR A 60 -9.56 0.28 15.37
C TYR A 60 -8.67 1.32 14.67
N THR A 61 -7.35 1.14 14.72
CA THR A 61 -6.39 2.06 14.08
C THR A 61 -6.47 1.97 12.56
N ILE A 62 -6.63 0.76 12.04
CA ILE A 62 -6.78 0.51 10.59
C ILE A 62 -8.08 1.15 10.09
N ASP A 63 -9.20 0.91 10.77
CA ASP A 63 -10.51 1.46 10.42
C ASP A 63 -10.52 3.00 10.45
N LYS A 64 -9.96 3.60 11.50
CA LYS A 64 -9.75 5.06 11.59
C LYS A 64 -8.92 5.59 10.42
N THR A 65 -7.86 4.88 10.04
CA THR A 65 -7.00 5.27 8.91
C THR A 65 -7.76 5.21 7.59
N ILE A 66 -8.55 4.16 7.36
CA ILE A 66 -9.42 4.03 6.19
C ILE A 66 -10.41 5.20 6.12
N HIS A 67 -11.05 5.55 7.23
CA HIS A 67 -11.96 6.71 7.30
C HIS A 67 -11.25 8.04 6.99
N LEU A 68 -10.04 8.24 7.52
CA LEU A 68 -9.23 9.43 7.21
C LEU A 68 -8.84 9.50 5.73
N LEU A 69 -8.46 8.37 5.12
CA LEU A 69 -8.14 8.31 3.70
C LEU A 69 -9.37 8.63 2.83
N HIS A 70 -10.54 8.09 3.18
CA HIS A 70 -11.80 8.41 2.49
C HIS A 70 -12.13 9.90 2.53
N ARG A 71 -11.93 10.54 3.69
CA ARG A 71 -12.20 11.97 3.88
C ARG A 71 -11.19 12.87 3.17
N ASN A 72 -9.91 12.56 3.29
CA ASN A 72 -8.84 13.48 2.91
C ASN A 72 -8.36 13.30 1.47
N LEU A 73 -8.47 12.09 0.90
CA LEU A 73 -8.02 11.79 -0.45
C LEU A 73 -9.18 11.76 -1.44
N SER A 74 -9.82 12.91 -1.68
CA SER A 74 -10.92 13.00 -2.65
C SER A 74 -10.48 12.69 -4.08
N ASN A 75 -11.40 12.21 -4.92
CA ASN A 75 -11.18 12.02 -6.36
C ASN A 75 -10.61 13.28 -7.06
N SER A 76 -11.04 14.47 -6.65
CA SER A 76 -10.54 15.73 -7.21
C SER A 76 -9.05 15.93 -6.88
N LEU A 77 -8.68 15.72 -5.62
CA LEU A 77 -7.28 15.81 -5.19
C LEU A 77 -6.40 14.78 -5.91
N ILE A 78 -6.86 13.53 -6.02
CA ILE A 78 -6.11 12.47 -6.71
C ILE A 78 -5.87 12.82 -8.18
N LYS A 79 -6.86 13.40 -8.87
CA LYS A 79 -6.73 13.85 -10.27
C LYS A 79 -5.75 15.01 -10.45
N GLN A 80 -5.51 15.80 -9.41
CA GLN A 80 -4.53 16.91 -9.44
C GLN A 80 -3.10 16.44 -9.18
N LEU A 81 -2.88 15.19 -8.76
CA LEU A 81 -1.55 14.67 -8.45
C LEU A 81 -0.70 14.52 -9.73
N PRO A 82 0.60 14.83 -9.68
CA PRO A 82 1.50 14.61 -10.80
C PRO A 82 1.49 13.14 -11.24
N LEU A 83 1.25 12.91 -12.53
CA LEU A 83 1.20 11.56 -13.10
C LEU A 83 2.62 11.00 -13.33
N TYR A 84 2.72 9.67 -13.27
CA TYR A 84 3.94 8.95 -13.58
C TYR A 84 4.17 8.91 -15.11
N LYS A 85 5.27 9.47 -15.59
CA LYS A 85 5.54 9.66 -17.04
C LYS A 85 5.65 8.35 -17.83
N GLN A 86 6.06 7.25 -17.18
CA GLN A 86 6.32 5.97 -17.86
C GLN A 86 5.11 5.01 -17.84
N LYS A 87 4.04 5.32 -17.10
CA LYS A 87 2.79 4.53 -17.10
C LYS A 87 1.58 5.45 -16.92
N ALA A 88 0.77 5.56 -17.98
CA ALA A 88 -0.35 6.49 -18.04
C ALA A 88 -1.39 6.23 -16.93
N GLY A 89 -1.91 7.31 -16.34
CA GLY A 89 -3.05 7.28 -15.41
C GLY A 89 -2.74 6.99 -13.94
N ILE A 90 -1.47 6.83 -13.57
CA ILE A 90 -1.08 6.55 -12.18
C ILE A 90 -0.46 7.79 -11.54
N PRO A 91 -0.99 8.30 -10.42
CA PRO A 91 -0.31 9.31 -9.62
C PRO A 91 1.10 8.84 -9.24
N ARG A 92 2.13 9.66 -9.50
CA ARG A 92 3.54 9.34 -9.22
C ARG A 92 3.75 8.89 -7.78
N ILE A 93 3.05 9.51 -6.83
CA ILE A 93 3.13 9.15 -5.41
C ILE A 93 2.58 7.74 -5.13
N PHE A 94 1.57 7.26 -5.85
CA PHE A 94 1.06 5.89 -5.69
C PHE A 94 2.05 4.86 -6.22
N ALA A 95 2.70 5.16 -7.35
CA ALA A 95 3.79 4.31 -7.84
C ALA A 95 4.92 4.23 -6.80
N LEU A 96 5.39 5.37 -6.29
CA LEU A 96 6.44 5.41 -5.27
C LEU A 96 6.07 4.67 -3.99
N ALA A 97 4.85 4.86 -3.49
CA ALA A 97 4.36 4.15 -2.31
C ALA A 97 4.32 2.63 -2.54
N TRP A 98 3.86 2.19 -3.72
CA TRP A 98 3.85 0.76 -4.08
C TRP A 98 5.26 0.17 -4.12
N LEU A 99 6.18 0.81 -4.84
CA LEU A 99 7.58 0.37 -4.88
C LEU A 99 8.18 0.35 -3.47
N TYR A 100 7.95 1.38 -2.65
CA TYR A 100 8.46 1.41 -1.28
C TYR A 100 7.97 0.20 -0.47
N ILE A 101 6.66 -0.07 -0.47
CA ILE A 101 6.07 -1.18 0.28
C ILE A 101 6.65 -2.52 -0.19
N ALA A 102 6.73 -2.72 -1.52
CA ALA A 102 7.25 -3.94 -2.13
C ALA A 102 8.74 -4.20 -1.82
N HIS A 103 9.53 -3.14 -1.62
CA HIS A 103 10.98 -3.27 -1.38
C HIS A 103 11.38 -3.24 0.10
N THR A 104 10.47 -2.86 1.00
CA THR A 104 10.78 -2.68 2.43
C THR A 104 10.08 -3.68 3.35
N ASP A 105 9.40 -4.70 2.82
CA ASP A 105 8.53 -5.60 3.59
C ASP A 105 7.55 -4.81 4.47
N SER A 106 7.02 -3.70 3.95
CA SER A 106 6.15 -2.74 4.67
C SER A 106 6.78 -2.03 5.89
N ARG A 107 8.10 -2.11 6.09
CA ARG A 107 8.78 -1.39 7.18
C ARG A 107 8.82 0.11 6.89
N PHE A 108 8.00 0.89 7.59
CA PHE A 108 8.01 2.34 7.49
C PHE A 108 8.89 2.97 8.58
N SER A 109 9.96 3.65 8.19
CA SER A 109 10.74 4.51 9.10
C SER A 109 11.35 5.67 8.32
N GLN A 110 11.58 6.80 8.97
CA GLN A 110 12.23 7.95 8.34
C GLN A 110 13.60 7.56 7.74
N LYS A 111 14.36 6.70 8.43
CA LYS A 111 15.64 6.17 7.96
C LYS A 111 15.47 5.33 6.69
N ALA A 112 14.47 4.45 6.65
CA ALA A 112 14.17 3.63 5.47
C ALA A 112 13.69 4.50 4.29
N LEU A 113 12.92 5.56 4.55
CA LEU A 113 12.46 6.50 3.52
C LEU A 113 13.63 7.27 2.89
N HIS A 114 14.56 7.79 3.70
CA HIS A 114 15.77 8.45 3.19
C HIS A 114 16.66 7.48 2.40
N SER A 115 16.79 6.24 2.86
CA SER A 115 17.59 5.21 2.16
C SER A 115 16.97 4.84 0.81
N TYR A 116 15.63 4.75 0.75
CA TYR A 116 14.92 4.49 -0.49
C TYR A 116 15.02 5.67 -1.47
N ASP A 117 14.93 6.91 -1.01
CA ASP A 117 15.08 8.09 -1.87
C ASP A 117 16.48 8.17 -2.50
N GLN A 118 17.52 7.81 -1.74
CA GLN A 118 18.88 7.67 -2.27
C GLN A 118 18.99 6.54 -3.31
N TRP A 119 18.33 5.42 -3.08
CA TRP A 119 18.31 4.29 -4.01
C TRP A 119 17.59 4.63 -5.32
N VAL A 120 16.42 5.26 -5.24
CA VAL A 120 15.66 5.72 -6.41
C VAL A 120 16.48 6.73 -7.20
N SER A 121 17.08 7.72 -6.53
CA SER A 121 17.92 8.73 -7.18
C SER A 121 19.10 8.13 -7.94
N ARG A 122 19.74 7.09 -7.39
CA ARG A 122 20.85 6.37 -8.03
C ARG A 122 20.42 5.44 -9.17
N SER A 123 19.21 4.90 -9.10
CA SER A 123 18.72 3.88 -10.06
C SER A 123 17.86 4.45 -11.19
N MET A 124 17.27 5.65 -11.02
CA MET A 124 16.45 6.33 -12.02
C MET A 124 17.12 7.51 -12.73
N CYS A 125 18.32 7.94 -12.30
CA CYS A 125 19.15 8.84 -13.10
C CYS A 125 19.93 8.03 -14.14
N PRO A 126 19.75 8.27 -15.45
CA PRO A 126 20.65 7.69 -16.44
C PRO A 126 22.05 8.24 -16.15
N GLN A 127 23.03 7.34 -15.98
CA GLN A 127 24.43 7.71 -16.11
C GLN A 127 24.59 8.23 -17.55
N ASN A 128 24.98 9.51 -17.68
CA ASN A 128 25.50 10.02 -18.94
C ASN A 128 26.75 9.23 -19.35
#